data_AF-A0A2E3PNQ5-F1
#
_entry.id   AF-A0A2E3PNQ5-F1
#
_cell.length_a   1.000
_cell.length_b   1.000
_cell.length_c   1.000
_cell.angle_alpha   90.00
_cell.angle_beta   90.00
_cell.angle_gamma   90.00
#
_symmetry.space_group_name_H-M   'P 1'
#
loop_
_entity.id
_entity.type
_entity.pdbx_description
1 polymer ?
#
loop_
_entity_poly.entity_id
_entity_poly.type
_entity_poly.pdbx_seq_one_letter_code
_entity_poly.pdbx_strand_id
1 'polypeptide(L)'
;MTPEKLETCPECGCNDGQVWHYDFQRCDACGHGFSTEALIGHAVPSPPRMAPDAAFIADRVQTEALFCAAERELAKARQGLDNAAALIEASIGRLKASSR
;
A
#
# COMPACT_ATOMS: atom_id res chain seq x y z
N MET A 1 -30.98 -8.91 5.36
CA MET A 1 -29.77 -9.22 4.57
C MET A 1 -28.64 -9.42 5.55
N THR A 2 -28.20 -10.66 5.74
CA THR A 2 -26.94 -10.94 6.44
C THR A 2 -25.80 -10.42 5.56
N PRO A 3 -24.86 -9.62 6.10
CA PRO A 3 -23.72 -9.18 5.32
C PRO A 3 -22.96 -10.42 4.81
N GLU A 4 -22.72 -10.48 3.51
CA GLU A 4 -21.96 -11.57 2.90
C GLU A 4 -20.56 -11.58 3.53
N LYS A 5 -20.21 -12.68 4.20
CA LYS A 5 -18.85 -12.87 4.72
C LYS A 5 -17.93 -13.08 3.52
N LEU A 6 -17.16 -12.06 3.16
CA LEU A 6 -16.23 -12.15 2.04
C LEU A 6 -15.08 -13.11 2.36
N GLU A 7 -14.92 -14.16 1.56
CA GLU A 7 -13.85 -15.17 1.69
C GLU A 7 -12.44 -14.65 1.34
N THR A 8 -12.33 -13.41 0.88
CA THR A 8 -11.05 -12.72 0.64
C THR A 8 -11.19 -11.26 1.02
N CYS A 9 -10.09 -10.59 1.31
CA CYS A 9 -10.10 -9.14 1.45
C CYS A 9 -10.53 -8.50 0.11
N PRO A 10 -11.56 -7.64 0.08
CA PRO A 10 -12.03 -7.03 -1.17
C PRO A 10 -11.03 -6.06 -1.82
N GLU A 11 -10.08 -5.52 -1.04
CA GLU A 11 -9.11 -4.52 -1.53
C GLU A 11 -7.87 -5.16 -2.14
N CYS A 12 -7.27 -6.14 -1.47
CA CYS A 12 -6.01 -6.75 -1.90
C CYS A 12 -6.11 -8.22 -2.32
N GLY A 13 -7.29 -8.83 -2.18
CA GLY A 13 -7.55 -10.21 -2.57
C GLY A 13 -6.88 -11.27 -1.69
N CYS A 14 -6.25 -10.89 -0.56
CA CYS A 14 -5.63 -11.87 0.32
C CYS A 14 -6.68 -12.75 1.01
N ASN A 15 -6.39 -14.04 1.14
CA ASN A 15 -7.25 -15.02 1.81
C ASN A 15 -6.52 -15.79 2.93
N ASP A 16 -5.29 -15.38 3.25
CA ASP A 16 -4.53 -15.95 4.35
C ASP A 16 -5.22 -15.62 5.67
N GLY A 17 -5.68 -16.65 6.40
CA GLY A 17 -6.38 -16.48 7.67
C GLY A 17 -5.55 -15.82 8.78
N GLN A 18 -4.23 -15.67 8.59
CA GLN A 18 -3.38 -14.86 9.48
C GLN A 18 -3.41 -13.37 9.15
N VAL A 19 -3.96 -13.00 8.00
CA VAL A 19 -3.90 -11.66 7.42
C VAL A 19 -5.29 -11.10 7.14
N TRP A 20 -6.26 -11.95 6.81
CA TRP A 20 -7.65 -11.59 6.57
C TRP A 20 -8.56 -12.14 7.68
N HIS A 21 -9.11 -11.23 8.47
CA HIS A 21 -9.97 -11.50 9.60
C HIS A 21 -11.44 -11.41 9.20
N TYR A 22 -11.99 -12.53 8.71
CA TYR A 22 -13.36 -12.66 8.20
C TYR A 22 -14.44 -12.08 9.12
N ASP A 23 -14.33 -12.32 10.42
CA ASP A 23 -15.35 -11.93 11.40
C ASP A 23 -15.36 -10.42 11.67
N PHE A 24 -14.24 -9.74 11.41
CA PHE A 24 -14.10 -8.30 11.59
C PHE A 24 -14.07 -7.53 10.27
N GLN A 25 -14.07 -8.24 9.13
CA GLN A 25 -13.84 -7.67 7.80
C GLN A 25 -12.58 -6.78 7.79
N ARG A 26 -11.49 -7.28 8.39
CA ARG A 26 -10.22 -6.54 8.53
C ARG A 26 -9.06 -7.26 7.87
N CYS A 27 -8.20 -6.50 7.19
CA CYS A 27 -7.00 -7.02 6.54
C CYS A 27 -5.75 -6.40 7.13
N ASP A 28 -4.91 -7.21 7.76
CA ASP A 28 -3.63 -6.77 8.31
C ASP A 28 -2.61 -6.48 7.20
N ALA A 29 -2.73 -7.09 6.02
CA ALA A 29 -1.83 -6.82 4.88
C ALA A 29 -2.12 -5.53 4.12
N CYS A 30 -3.33 -4.98 4.17
CA CYS A 30 -3.60 -3.73 3.44
C CYS A 30 -4.24 -2.64 4.30
N GLY A 31 -4.58 -2.95 5.55
CA GLY A 31 -5.25 -2.02 6.44
C GLY A 31 -6.74 -1.86 6.16
N HIS A 32 -7.35 -2.69 5.29
CA HIS A 32 -8.80 -2.66 5.08
C HIS A 32 -9.54 -2.89 6.39
N GLY A 33 -10.58 -2.10 6.66
CA GLY A 33 -11.41 -2.19 7.87
C GLY A 33 -10.77 -1.60 9.14
N PHE A 34 -9.57 -1.02 9.06
CA PHE A 34 -8.97 -0.25 10.17
C PHE A 34 -9.38 1.22 10.10
N SER A 35 -9.60 1.85 11.27
CA SER A 35 -9.72 3.30 11.33
C SER A 35 -8.35 3.96 11.13
N THR A 36 -8.35 5.21 10.69
CA THR A 36 -7.11 5.99 10.49
C THR A 36 -6.26 6.04 11.76
N GLU A 37 -6.87 6.11 12.94
CA GLU A 37 -6.17 6.07 14.23
C GLU A 37 -5.56 4.69 14.53
N ALA A 38 -6.22 3.61 14.12
CA ALA A 38 -5.74 2.24 14.32
C ALA A 38 -4.55 1.91 13.40
N LEU A 39 -4.51 2.51 12.20
CA LEU A 39 -3.39 2.38 11.26
C LEU A 39 -2.10 3.06 11.75
N ILE A 40 -2.19 4.02 12.66
CA ILE A 40 -1.02 4.71 13.24
C ILE A 40 -0.32 3.82 14.30
N GLY A 41 -1.06 2.93 14.96
CA GLY A 41 -0.55 2.02 15.99
C GLY A 41 -0.16 0.62 15.48
N HIS A 42 -0.69 0.20 14.33
CA HIS A 42 -0.36 -1.08 13.70
C HIS A 42 0.50 -0.82 12.47
N ALA A 43 1.74 -1.30 12.47
CA ALA A 43 2.54 -1.38 11.26
C ALA A 43 1.84 -2.36 10.30
N VAL A 44 0.97 -1.85 9.45
CA VAL A 44 0.34 -2.62 8.37
C VAL A 44 1.49 -3.16 7.51
N PRO A 45 1.77 -4.48 7.52
CA PRO A 45 2.67 -5.04 6.53
C PRO A 45 2.13 -4.65 5.16
N SER A 46 2.94 -3.93 4.36
CA SER A 46 2.54 -3.59 2.99
C SER A 46 2.06 -4.85 2.27
N PRO A 47 0.96 -4.80 1.51
CA PRO A 47 0.40 -6.00 0.91
C PRO A 47 1.47 -6.64 0.03
N PRO A 48 1.54 -7.99 -0.05
CA PRO A 48 2.50 -8.66 -0.90
C PRO A 48 2.22 -8.20 -2.33
N ARG A 49 3.02 -7.25 -2.82
CA ARG A 49 3.09 -6.96 -4.25
C ARG A 49 3.74 -8.18 -4.86
N MET A 50 2.95 -9.17 -5.26
CA MET A 50 3.41 -10.13 -6.25
C MET A 50 3.71 -9.29 -7.50
N ALA A 51 4.94 -8.83 -7.60
CA ALA A 51 5.42 -8.15 -8.78
C ALA A 51 5.18 -9.12 -9.94
N PRO A 52 4.49 -8.69 -11.01
CA PRO A 52 4.32 -9.54 -12.17
C PRO A 52 5.71 -10.03 -12.63
N ASP A 53 5.83 -11.33 -12.88
CA ASP A 53 7.09 -11.93 -13.30
C ASP A 53 7.62 -11.24 -14.56
N ALA A 54 8.89 -10.85 -14.54
CA ALA A 54 9.52 -10.15 -15.66
C ALA A 54 9.42 -10.97 -16.95
N ALA A 55 9.50 -12.30 -16.88
CA ALA A 55 9.33 -13.18 -18.04
C ALA A 55 7.90 -13.13 -18.58
N PHE A 56 6.89 -13.07 -17.70
CA PHE A 56 5.48 -12.94 -18.08
C PHE A 56 5.19 -11.60 -18.79
N ILE A 57 5.81 -10.51 -18.32
CA ILE A 57 5.64 -9.17 -18.89
C ILE A 57 6.36 -9.05 -20.24
N ALA A 58 7.59 -9.54 -20.33
CA ALA A 58 8.41 -9.48 -21.54
C ALA A 58 7.77 -10.21 -22.72
N ASP A 59 7.05 -11.31 -22.46
CA ASP A 59 6.36 -12.11 -23.49
C ASP A 59 5.10 -11.42 -24.05
N ARG A 60 4.47 -10.51 -23.30
CA ARG A 60 3.12 -9.99 -23.62
C ARG A 60 3.05 -8.51 -23.94
N VAL A 61 4.11 -7.74 -23.70
CA VAL A 61 4.08 -6.29 -23.81
C VAL A 61 5.19 -5.80 -24.72
N GLN A 62 4.84 -4.89 -25.63
CA GLN A 62 5.82 -4.26 -26.51
C GLN A 62 6.83 -3.42 -25.71
N THR A 63 8.10 -3.46 -26.12
CA THR A 63 9.22 -2.83 -25.44
C THR A 63 9.01 -1.33 -25.17
N GLU A 64 8.47 -0.57 -26.13
CA GLU A 64 8.20 0.87 -25.95
C GLU A 64 7.15 1.14 -24.87
N ALA A 65 6.10 0.32 -24.81
CA ALA A 65 5.07 0.44 -23.79
C ALA A 65 5.63 0.14 -22.38
N LEU A 66 6.61 -0.77 -22.28
CA LEU A 66 7.33 -1.05 -21.03
C LEU A 66 8.18 0.15 -20.58
N PHE A 67 8.90 0.80 -21.50
CA PHE A 67 9.68 2.00 -21.17
C PHE A 67 8.78 3.15 -20.69
N CYS A 68 7.70 3.45 -21.43
CA CYS A 68 6.76 4.48 -21.00
C CYS A 68 6.09 4.15 -19.65
N ALA A 69 5.82 2.88 -19.38
CA ALA A 69 5.30 2.46 -18.08
C ALA A 69 6.33 2.66 -16.96
N ALA A 70 7.58 2.25 -17.19
CA ALA A 70 8.67 2.44 -16.25
C ALA A 70 8.90 3.92 -15.93
N GLU A 71 8.91 4.80 -16.94
CA GLU A 71 9.04 6.25 -16.75
C GLU A 71 7.92 6.83 -15.86
N ARG A 72 6.67 6.41 -16.09
CA ARG A 72 5.53 6.85 -15.26
C ARG A 72 5.67 6.37 -13.82
N GLU A 73 6.06 5.11 -13.61
CA GLU A 73 6.25 4.58 -12.26
C GLU A 73 7.43 5.24 -11.54
N LEU A 74 8.51 5.55 -12.24
CA LEU A 74 9.63 6.33 -11.71
C LEU A 74 9.21 7.75 -11.32
N ALA A 75 8.39 8.41 -12.14
CA ALA A 75 7.86 9.75 -11.82
C ALA A 75 6.99 9.72 -10.56
N LYS A 76 6.11 8.71 -10.42
CA LYS A 76 5.30 8.52 -9.20
C LYS A 76 6.18 8.23 -7.98
N ALA A 77 7.18 7.37 -8.12
CA ALA A 77 8.11 7.06 -7.04
C ALA A 77 8.87 8.32 -6.60
N ARG A 78 9.31 9.16 -7.54
CA ARG A 78 9.95 10.43 -7.24
C ARG A 78 9.02 11.36 -6.47
N GLN A 79 7.79 11.53 -6.93
CA GLN A 79 6.79 12.33 -6.22
C GLN A 79 6.54 11.81 -4.79
N GLY A 80 6.50 10.48 -4.62
CA GLY A 80 6.37 9.85 -3.31
C GLY A 80 7.54 10.17 -2.37
N LEU A 81 8.78 10.16 -2.88
CA LEU A 81 9.97 10.53 -2.12
C LEU A 81 9.95 12.01 -1.72
N ASP A 82 9.56 12.91 -2.64
CA ASP A 82 9.47 14.34 -2.37
C ASP A 82 8.40 14.64 -1.29
N ASN A 83 7.26 13.94 -1.34
CA ASN A 83 6.23 14.04 -0.31
C ASN A 83 6.71 13.53 1.06
N ALA A 84 7.43 12.40 1.09
CA ALA A 84 7.98 11.85 2.33
C ALA A 84 9.02 12.80 2.94
N ALA A 85 9.88 13.41 2.12
CA ALA A 85 10.83 14.43 2.57
C ALA A 85 10.13 15.63 3.21
N ALA A 86 9.07 16.15 2.57
CA ALA A 86 8.28 17.25 3.11
C ALA A 86 7.62 16.91 4.47
N LEU A 87 7.13 15.68 4.64
CA LEU A 87 6.56 15.22 5.91
C LEU A 87 7.62 15.14 7.02
N ILE A 88 8.83 14.67 6.70
CA ILE A 88 9.95 14.63 7.65
C ILE A 88 10.33 16.05 8.08
N GLU A 89 10.47 16.98 7.13
CA GLU A 89 10.78 18.38 7.41
C GLU A 89 9.71 19.03 8.28
N ALA A 90 8.42 18.80 7.97
CA ALA A 90 7.31 19.29 8.78
C ALA A 90 7.36 18.72 10.20
N SER A 91 7.68 17.43 10.35
CA SER A 91 7.80 16.76 11.65
C SER A 91 8.94 17.36 12.49
N ILE A 92 10.10 17.61 11.87
CA ILE A 92 11.23 18.31 12.50
C ILE A 92 10.81 19.72 12.95
N GLY A 93 10.08 20.45 12.10
CA GLY A 93 9.55 21.77 12.42
C GLY A 93 8.65 21.77 13.66
N ARG A 94 7.71 20.80 13.75
CA ARG A 94 6.84 20.66 14.93
C ARG A 94 7.62 20.32 16.20
N LEU A 95 8.59 19.41 16.13
CA LEU A 95 9.42 19.05 17.29
C LEU A 95 10.17 20.28 17.84
N LYS A 96 10.79 21.07 16.96
CA LYS A 96 11.50 22.30 17.35
C LYS A 96 10.59 23.36 17.98
N ALA A 97 9.33 23.46 17.51
CA ALA A 97 8.35 24.39 18.06
C ALA A 97 7.85 23.97 19.44
N SER A 98 7.66 22.67 19.67
CA SER A 98 7.22 22.12 20.96
C SER A 98 8.30 22.11 22.05
N SER A 99 9.56 22.41 21.72
CA SER A 99 10.68 22.52 22.67
C SER A 99 10.95 23.95 23.15
N ARG A 100 10.11 24.93 22.80
CA ARG A 100 10.15 26.31 23.31
C ARG A 100 9.02 26.54 24.29
#